data_AF-A0A931U458-F1
#
_entry.id   AF-A0A931U458-F1
#
_cell.length_a   1.000
_cell.length_b   1.000
_cell.length_c   1.000
_cell.angle_alpha   90.00
_cell.angle_beta   90.00
_cell.angle_gamma   90.00
#
_symmetry.space_group_name_H-M   'P 1'
#
loop_
_entity.id
_entity.type
_entity.pdbx_description
1 polymer ?
#
loop_
_entity_poly.entity_id
_entity_poly.type
_entity_poly.pdbx_seq_one_letter_code
_entity_poly.pdbx_strand_id
1 'polypeptide(L)'
;MCWHSIHVRHGRLASSALPALLAAVLAGCGVAAGLGPTPTPTVALTLEAERFAGVSEMPGENYAAAPGWTAYSQPFYAGGRAAITRAVGGSLLGPIPDLPPGDYRVTLFVYDYASGQMNRITLTLNGTTATVEWGGAEVGVRPIVIDFRATAGGRELILRAVERGQPYIIVDQMRIESLR
;
A
#
# COMPACT_ATOMS: atom_id res chain seq x y z
N MET A 1 53.99 12.75 25.20
CA MET A 1 52.62 12.37 25.61
C MET A 1 51.92 11.78 24.40
N CYS A 2 51.43 10.55 24.54
CA CYS A 2 51.02 9.65 23.47
C CYS A 2 49.62 9.95 22.92
N TRP A 3 49.43 9.77 21.60
CA TRP A 3 48.16 9.38 20.98
C TRP A 3 48.45 8.22 20.00
N HIS A 4 47.69 7.12 20.14
CA HIS A 4 47.76 5.91 19.32
C HIS A 4 46.78 6.02 18.14
N SER A 5 47.24 5.71 16.93
CA SER A 5 46.41 5.46 15.75
C SER A 5 46.62 4.01 15.29
N ILE A 6 45.52 3.26 15.11
CA ILE A 6 45.53 1.89 14.61
C ILE A 6 45.23 1.91 13.10
N HIS A 7 46.16 1.38 12.30
CA HIS A 7 45.98 1.08 10.88
C HIS A 7 45.78 -0.44 10.71
N VAL A 8 44.73 -0.84 9.98
CA VAL A 8 44.59 -2.21 9.47
C VAL A 8 44.92 -2.20 7.98
N ARG A 9 45.89 -3.05 7.59
CA ARG A 9 46.40 -3.21 6.22
C ARG A 9 45.52 -4.14 5.40
N HIS A 10 45.24 -3.75 4.15
CA HIS A 10 44.80 -4.65 3.08
C HIS A 10 46.00 -5.37 2.45
N GLY A 11 45.96 -6.70 2.40
CA GLY A 11 46.85 -7.55 1.60
C GLY A 11 46.09 -8.10 0.38
N ARG A 12 46.78 -8.27 -0.74
CA ARG A 12 46.26 -8.61 -2.07
C ARG A 12 47.05 -9.82 -2.63
N LEU A 13 46.43 -10.55 -3.58
CA LEU A 13 46.95 -11.60 -4.50
C LEU A 13 47.02 -13.03 -3.88
N ALA A 14 46.67 -14.15 -4.55
CA ALA A 14 46.94 -14.55 -5.94
C ALA A 14 45.98 -15.67 -6.48
N SER A 15 45.93 -15.79 -7.81
CA SER A 15 45.27 -16.84 -8.64
C SER A 15 45.80 -18.27 -8.48
N SER A 16 44.98 -19.29 -8.79
CA SER A 16 45.38 -20.47 -9.61
C SER A 16 44.20 -21.45 -9.84
N ALA A 17 44.36 -22.28 -10.88
CA ALA A 17 43.34 -23.00 -11.66
C ALA A 17 42.94 -24.40 -11.13
N LEU A 18 41.85 -24.94 -11.71
CA LEU A 18 41.29 -26.30 -11.59
C LEU A 18 42.26 -27.42 -12.05
N PRO A 19 42.04 -28.69 -11.64
CA PRO A 19 41.40 -29.63 -12.60
C PRO A 19 40.38 -30.63 -11.99
N ALA A 20 39.73 -31.35 -12.90
CA ALA A 20 38.54 -32.19 -12.74
C ALA A 20 38.79 -33.67 -12.35
N LEU A 21 37.66 -34.38 -12.21
CA LEU A 21 37.41 -35.84 -12.18
C LEU A 21 37.45 -36.58 -10.82
N LEU A 22 36.27 -37.01 -10.35
CA LEU A 22 35.93 -38.43 -10.32
C LEU A 22 34.40 -38.64 -10.33
N ALA A 23 33.95 -39.63 -11.10
CA ALA A 23 32.57 -40.02 -11.30
C ALA A 23 32.04 -40.95 -10.21
N ALA A 24 30.73 -40.92 -9.96
CA ALA A 24 29.97 -42.09 -9.52
C ALA A 24 28.55 -42.02 -10.09
N VAL A 25 28.10 -43.15 -10.64
CA VAL A 25 26.87 -43.36 -11.42
C VAL A 25 25.98 -44.34 -10.64
N LEU A 26 24.67 -44.08 -10.69
CA LEU A 26 23.48 -44.93 -10.42
C LEU A 26 23.20 -45.40 -8.98
N ALA A 27 22.03 -45.01 -8.46
CA ALA A 27 20.89 -45.92 -8.31
C ALA A 27 19.65 -45.14 -7.84
N GLY A 28 18.50 -45.44 -8.44
CA GLY A 28 17.27 -44.68 -8.26
C GLY A 28 16.64 -44.79 -6.88
N CYS A 29 15.96 -43.71 -6.51
CA CYS A 29 14.66 -43.79 -5.85
C CYS A 29 13.83 -42.65 -6.43
N GLY A 30 12.74 -43.00 -7.09
CA GLY A 30 11.75 -42.03 -7.54
C GLY A 30 11.19 -41.32 -6.33
N VAL A 31 11.52 -40.04 -6.19
CA VAL A 31 10.64 -39.11 -5.49
C VAL A 31 9.99 -38.34 -6.61
N ALA A 32 8.74 -38.70 -6.92
CA ALA A 32 7.85 -37.75 -7.55
C ALA A 32 7.85 -36.53 -6.63
N ALA A 33 8.59 -35.48 -7.01
CA ALA A 33 8.47 -34.18 -6.40
C ALA A 33 7.02 -33.78 -6.65
N GLY A 34 6.17 -34.03 -5.66
CA GLY A 34 4.86 -33.42 -5.59
C GLY A 34 5.12 -31.93 -5.65
N LEU A 35 4.85 -31.33 -6.81
CA LEU A 35 4.65 -29.91 -6.93
C LEU A 35 3.50 -29.62 -5.96
N GLY A 36 3.84 -29.24 -4.73
CA GLY A 36 2.87 -28.63 -3.84
C GLY A 36 2.21 -27.49 -4.59
N PRO A 37 0.94 -27.15 -4.27
CA PRO A 37 0.27 -26.05 -4.96
C PRO A 37 1.21 -24.86 -4.94
N THR A 38 1.66 -24.44 -6.12
CA THR A 38 2.45 -23.23 -6.26
C THR A 38 1.61 -22.13 -5.62
N PRO A 39 2.12 -21.38 -4.62
CA PRO A 39 1.33 -20.28 -4.07
C PRO A 39 0.95 -19.40 -5.25
N THR A 40 -0.35 -19.30 -5.52
CA THR A 40 -0.88 -18.41 -6.55
C THR A 40 -0.28 -17.03 -6.26
N PRO A 41 0.32 -16.36 -7.25
CA PRO A 41 0.92 -15.06 -7.00
C PRO A 41 -0.14 -14.13 -6.42
N THR A 42 0.06 -13.72 -5.17
CA THR A 42 -0.72 -12.67 -4.53
C THR A 42 -0.50 -11.40 -5.35
N VAL A 43 -1.49 -11.01 -6.14
CA VAL A 43 -1.49 -9.69 -6.79
C VAL A 43 -1.62 -8.67 -5.66
N ALA A 44 -0.51 -7.98 -5.36
CA ALA A 44 -0.47 -6.86 -4.46
C ALA A 44 -0.42 -5.58 -5.30
N LEU A 45 -1.50 -4.81 -5.26
CA LEU A 45 -1.62 -3.53 -5.95
C LEU A 45 -1.41 -2.40 -4.94
N THR A 46 -0.49 -1.50 -5.20
CA THR A 46 -0.31 -0.25 -4.42
C THR A 46 -0.77 0.93 -5.26
N LEU A 47 -1.62 1.77 -4.69
CA LEU A 47 -2.26 2.90 -5.35
C LEU A 47 -2.06 4.15 -4.51
N GLU A 48 -1.55 5.21 -5.14
CA GLU A 48 -1.38 6.53 -4.51
C GLU A 48 -2.69 7.31 -4.63
N ALA A 49 -3.28 7.72 -3.51
CA ALA A 49 -4.65 8.22 -3.48
C ALA A 49 -4.82 9.55 -4.25
N GLU A 50 -3.78 10.37 -4.32
CA GLU A 50 -3.77 11.63 -5.09
C GLU A 50 -3.91 11.41 -6.59
N ARG A 51 -3.68 10.19 -7.08
CA ARG A 51 -3.83 9.83 -8.50
C ARG A 51 -5.23 9.36 -8.88
N PHE A 52 -6.15 9.32 -7.92
CA PHE A 52 -7.49 8.81 -8.16
C PHE A 52 -8.29 9.86 -8.95
N ALA A 53 -9.15 9.40 -9.86
CA ALA A 53 -10.03 10.29 -10.59
C ALA A 53 -10.98 11.00 -9.60
N GLY A 54 -11.16 12.30 -9.78
CA GLY A 54 -11.89 13.16 -8.84
C GLY A 54 -10.99 13.94 -7.88
N VAL A 55 -9.69 13.63 -7.83
CA VAL A 55 -8.69 14.47 -7.17
C VAL A 55 -8.28 15.60 -8.11
N SER A 56 -8.50 16.84 -7.70
CA SER A 56 -8.03 18.01 -8.44
C SER A 56 -6.61 18.42 -8.02
N GLU A 57 -5.82 18.85 -8.99
CA GLU A 57 -4.61 19.62 -8.73
C GLU A 57 -5.03 21.05 -8.33
N MET A 58 -4.83 21.45 -7.07
CA MET A 58 -4.97 22.86 -6.69
C MET A 58 -3.59 23.45 -6.40
N PRO A 59 -3.21 24.53 -7.08
CA PRO A 59 -2.01 25.27 -6.71
C PRO A 59 -2.23 26.01 -5.40
N GLY A 60 -1.35 25.76 -4.41
CA GLY A 60 -1.32 26.47 -3.13
C GLY A 60 -2.15 25.83 -2.00
N GLU A 61 -2.20 26.51 -0.85
CA GLU A 61 -2.72 25.96 0.42
C GLU A 61 -4.24 26.12 0.63
N ASN A 62 -5.00 26.53 -0.40
CA ASN A 62 -6.43 26.78 -0.23
C ASN A 62 -7.30 25.51 -0.33
N TYR A 63 -6.86 24.43 0.33
CA TYR A 63 -7.60 23.15 0.44
C TYR A 63 -8.95 23.33 1.13
N ALA A 64 -9.07 24.39 1.94
CA ALA A 64 -10.34 24.78 2.50
C ALA A 64 -11.35 25.02 1.38
N ALA A 65 -11.09 25.81 0.34
CA ALA A 65 -12.13 26.10 -0.65
C ALA A 65 -12.53 24.92 -1.58
N ALA A 66 -11.85 23.77 -1.50
CA ALA A 66 -12.08 22.63 -2.38
C ALA A 66 -13.52 22.10 -2.32
N PRO A 67 -14.24 21.99 -3.45
CA PRO A 67 -15.58 21.39 -3.48
C PRO A 67 -15.55 19.86 -3.42
N GLY A 68 -14.38 19.23 -3.49
CA GLY A 68 -14.19 17.78 -3.56
C GLY A 68 -12.84 17.34 -3.00
N TRP A 69 -12.23 16.34 -3.64
CA TRP A 69 -10.92 15.85 -3.28
C TRP A 69 -9.81 16.61 -4.01
N THR A 70 -8.67 16.74 -3.38
CA THR A 70 -7.55 17.54 -3.89
C THR A 70 -6.24 16.88 -3.51
N ALA A 71 -5.21 17.06 -4.33
CA ALA A 71 -3.89 16.57 -3.99
C ALA A 71 -3.23 17.47 -2.94
N TYR A 72 -2.59 16.87 -1.95
CA TYR A 72 -1.96 17.55 -0.82
C TYR A 72 -0.53 17.07 -0.64
N SER A 73 0.44 17.97 -0.73
CA SER A 73 1.86 17.63 -0.71
C SER A 73 2.44 17.79 0.69
N GLN A 74 2.97 16.70 1.25
CA GLN A 74 3.79 16.70 2.47
C GLN A 74 4.85 15.60 2.37
N PRO A 75 6.09 15.83 2.86
CA PRO A 75 7.17 14.86 2.73
C PRO A 75 6.95 13.50 3.41
N PHE A 76 6.03 13.41 4.38
CA PHE A 76 5.79 12.19 5.14
C PHE A 76 4.75 11.26 4.50
N TYR A 77 4.07 11.69 3.43
CA TYR A 77 3.18 10.83 2.64
C TYR A 77 3.97 9.98 1.65
N ALA A 78 3.41 8.84 1.25
CA ALA A 78 3.93 8.05 0.15
C ALA A 78 3.96 8.91 -1.13
N GLY A 79 5.05 8.81 -1.89
CA GLY A 79 5.28 9.68 -3.05
C GLY A 79 5.31 11.19 -2.74
N GLY A 80 5.30 11.60 -1.46
CA GLY A 80 5.25 12.99 -1.01
C GLY A 80 3.87 13.66 -1.16
N ARG A 81 2.80 12.90 -1.44
CA ARG A 81 1.46 13.43 -1.72
C ARG A 81 0.35 12.52 -1.18
N ALA A 82 -0.80 13.12 -0.92
CA ALA A 82 -2.01 12.42 -0.48
C ALA A 82 -3.26 13.04 -1.12
N ALA A 83 -4.40 12.36 -1.04
CA ALA A 83 -5.70 12.94 -1.33
C ALA A 83 -6.30 13.54 -0.05
N ILE A 84 -6.69 14.81 -0.09
CA ILE A 84 -7.35 15.53 1.00
C ILE A 84 -8.75 15.96 0.60
N THR A 85 -9.69 15.97 1.54
CA THR A 85 -10.97 16.65 1.37
C THR A 85 -11.53 17.18 2.68
N ARG A 86 -12.32 18.26 2.58
CA ARG A 86 -13.26 18.68 3.63
C ARG A 86 -14.73 18.39 3.29
N ALA A 87 -15.00 17.98 2.06
CA ALA A 87 -16.33 17.88 1.49
C ALA A 87 -16.93 16.50 1.78
N VAL A 88 -17.81 16.44 2.77
CA VAL A 88 -18.65 15.25 3.00
C VAL A 88 -19.51 15.00 1.76
N GLY A 89 -19.54 13.75 1.30
CA GLY A 89 -20.18 13.33 0.05
C GLY A 89 -19.24 13.34 -1.17
N GLY A 90 -18.06 13.97 -1.07
CA GLY A 90 -17.05 13.94 -2.11
C GLY A 90 -16.55 12.52 -2.36
N SER A 91 -16.38 12.14 -3.62
CA SER A 91 -15.95 10.79 -4.02
C SER A 91 -14.72 10.82 -4.91
N LEU A 92 -13.91 9.77 -4.85
CA LEU A 92 -12.79 9.54 -5.75
C LEU A 92 -12.79 8.09 -6.25
N LEU A 93 -12.33 7.90 -7.49
CA LEU A 93 -12.33 6.62 -8.18
C LEU A 93 -10.90 6.15 -8.42
N GLY A 94 -10.57 4.98 -7.91
CA GLY A 94 -9.23 4.43 -8.00
C GLY A 94 -8.97 3.70 -9.32
N PRO A 95 -7.80 3.90 -9.95
CA PRO A 95 -7.45 3.26 -11.21
C PRO A 95 -6.96 1.83 -10.95
N ILE A 96 -7.89 0.91 -10.69
CA ILE A 96 -7.55 -0.50 -10.51
C ILE A 96 -7.59 -1.25 -11.86
N PRO A 97 -6.73 -2.27 -12.05
CA PRO A 97 -6.89 -3.22 -13.14
C PRO A 97 -8.19 -4.02 -12.93
N ASP A 98 -8.53 -4.85 -13.93
CA ASP A 98 -9.64 -5.78 -13.75
C ASP A 98 -9.25 -6.82 -12.70
N LEU A 99 -9.94 -6.80 -11.56
CA LEU A 99 -9.77 -7.77 -10.48
C LEU A 99 -10.82 -8.87 -10.65
N PRO A 100 -10.45 -10.16 -10.53
CA PRO A 100 -11.44 -11.24 -10.53
C PRO A 100 -12.38 -11.16 -9.32
N PRO A 101 -13.50 -11.90 -9.31
CA PRO A 101 -14.20 -12.19 -8.06
C PRO A 101 -13.26 -12.90 -7.08
N GLY A 102 -13.34 -12.58 -5.79
CA GLY A 102 -12.44 -13.17 -4.79
C GLY A 102 -12.45 -12.47 -3.44
N ASP A 103 -11.66 -13.02 -2.52
CA ASP A 103 -11.42 -12.41 -1.21
C ASP A 103 -10.19 -11.50 -1.28
N TYR A 104 -10.32 -10.27 -0.81
CA TYR A 104 -9.28 -9.24 -0.87
C TYR A 104 -9.03 -8.65 0.51
N ARG A 105 -7.78 -8.39 0.83
CA ARG A 105 -7.40 -7.51 1.93
C ARG A 105 -7.07 -6.14 1.38
N VAL A 106 -7.78 -5.13 1.85
CA VAL A 106 -7.49 -3.73 1.55
C VAL A 106 -6.89 -3.07 2.79
N THR A 107 -5.68 -2.54 2.64
CA THR A 107 -5.05 -1.67 3.65
C THR A 107 -5.13 -0.24 3.16
N LEU A 108 -5.89 0.60 3.87
CA LEU A 108 -5.98 2.02 3.62
C LEU A 108 -5.07 2.78 4.59
N PHE A 109 -4.21 3.66 4.09
CA PHE A 109 -3.37 4.52 4.92
C PHE A 109 -4.04 5.88 5.03
N VAL A 110 -4.47 6.23 6.23
CA VAL A 110 -5.20 7.48 6.52
C VAL A 110 -4.44 8.33 7.52
N TYR A 111 -4.58 9.64 7.43
CA TYR A 111 -4.03 10.55 8.44
C TYR A 111 -5.02 10.74 9.60
N ASP A 112 -4.52 10.64 10.83
CA ASP A 112 -5.25 10.94 12.05
C ASP A 112 -4.67 12.20 12.71
N TYR A 113 -5.55 13.10 13.11
CA TYR A 113 -5.23 14.34 13.81
C TYR A 113 -5.20 14.19 15.34
N ALA A 114 -5.36 12.96 15.87
CA ALA A 114 -5.40 12.68 17.31
C ALA A 114 -6.47 13.45 18.10
N SER A 115 -7.55 13.86 17.43
CA SER A 115 -8.59 14.70 18.05
C SER A 115 -9.62 13.92 18.88
N GLY A 116 -9.58 12.59 18.83
CA GLY A 116 -10.63 11.71 19.35
C GLY A 116 -11.95 11.74 18.57
N GLN A 117 -12.10 12.65 17.60
CA GLN A 117 -13.25 12.70 16.70
C GLN A 117 -13.08 11.72 15.53
N MET A 118 -14.20 11.16 15.07
CA MET A 118 -14.20 10.12 14.03
C MET A 118 -14.34 10.72 12.63
N ASN A 119 -13.51 10.26 11.71
CA ASN A 119 -13.76 10.35 10.28
C ASN A 119 -14.38 9.03 9.80
N ARG A 120 -15.25 9.12 8.78
CA ARG A 120 -15.86 7.95 8.13
C ARG A 120 -15.83 8.12 6.63
N ILE A 121 -15.46 7.07 5.91
CA ILE A 121 -15.66 6.93 4.47
C ILE A 121 -16.39 5.63 4.17
N THR A 122 -17.01 5.54 3.00
CA THR A 122 -17.31 4.24 2.39
C THR A 122 -16.23 3.90 1.37
N LEU A 123 -15.87 2.62 1.31
CA LEU A 123 -15.00 2.04 0.31
C LEU A 123 -15.79 0.97 -0.44
N THR A 124 -15.94 1.15 -1.75
CA THR A 124 -16.60 0.20 -2.64
C THR A 124 -15.55 -0.47 -3.53
N LEU A 125 -15.56 -1.80 -3.57
CA LEU A 125 -14.74 -2.63 -4.42
C LEU A 125 -15.66 -3.62 -5.16
N ASN A 126 -15.76 -3.48 -6.49
CA ASN A 126 -16.57 -4.35 -7.36
C ASN A 126 -17.97 -4.66 -6.79
N GLY A 127 -18.74 -3.62 -6.49
CA GLY A 127 -20.10 -3.67 -5.97
C GLY A 127 -20.22 -3.93 -4.47
N THR A 128 -19.14 -4.34 -3.80
CA THR A 128 -19.12 -4.58 -2.35
C THR A 128 -18.68 -3.34 -1.62
N THR A 129 -19.48 -2.85 -0.67
CA THR A 129 -19.18 -1.62 0.09
C THR A 129 -18.91 -1.92 1.55
N ALA A 130 -17.83 -1.36 2.09
CA ALA A 130 -17.53 -1.34 3.52
C ALA A 130 -17.46 0.09 4.04
N THR A 131 -17.75 0.27 5.32
CA THR A 131 -17.53 1.53 6.03
C THR A 131 -16.18 1.48 6.73
N VAL A 132 -15.37 2.53 6.55
CA VAL A 132 -14.06 2.68 7.19
C VAL A 132 -14.11 3.86 8.12
N GLU A 133 -13.74 3.65 9.38
CA GLU A 133 -13.78 4.65 10.44
C GLU A 133 -12.41 4.77 11.10
N TRP A 134 -12.01 5.99 11.43
CA TRP A 134 -10.82 6.24 12.23
C TRP A 134 -10.93 7.52 13.05
N GLY A 135 -10.36 7.46 14.24
CA GLY A 135 -10.18 8.57 15.17
C GLY A 135 -9.43 8.05 16.39
N GLY A 136 -8.22 8.55 16.60
CA GLY A 136 -7.29 8.03 17.58
C GLY A 136 -6.71 9.10 18.50
N ALA A 137 -5.70 8.70 19.27
CA ALA A 137 -4.95 9.55 20.20
C ALA A 137 -3.54 9.91 19.69
N GLU A 138 -3.12 9.38 18.55
CA GLU A 138 -1.80 9.62 17.97
C GLU A 138 -1.94 10.32 16.62
N VAL A 139 -1.08 11.32 16.40
CA VAL A 139 -1.06 12.07 15.14
C VAL A 139 -0.21 11.31 14.15
N GLY A 140 -0.72 11.14 12.92
CA GLY A 140 0.08 10.61 11.83
C GLY A 140 -0.70 9.71 10.88
N VAL A 141 0.04 9.15 9.92
CA VAL A 141 -0.50 8.16 8.98
C VAL A 141 -0.60 6.81 9.68
N ARG A 142 -1.76 6.16 9.58
CA ARG A 142 -2.00 4.83 10.14
C ARG A 142 -2.71 3.92 9.15
N PRO A 143 -2.42 2.60 9.17
CA PRO A 143 -3.15 1.64 8.36
C PRO A 143 -4.50 1.29 9.00
N ILE A 144 -5.53 1.17 8.16
CA ILE A 144 -6.81 0.53 8.48
C ILE A 144 -6.97 -0.65 7.52
N VAL A 145 -7.20 -1.83 8.08
CA VAL A 145 -7.29 -3.09 7.30
C VAL A 145 -8.76 -3.50 7.21
N ILE A 146 -9.23 -3.77 5.99
CA ILE A 146 -10.57 -4.25 5.71
C ILE A 146 -10.48 -5.46 4.78
N ASP A 147 -11.17 -6.54 5.13
CA ASP A 147 -11.31 -7.70 4.25
C ASP A 147 -12.62 -7.58 3.45
N PHE A 148 -12.53 -7.72 2.13
CA PHE A 148 -13.62 -7.69 1.17
C PHE A 148 -13.84 -9.07 0.56
N ARG A 149 -15.10 -9.38 0.24
CA ARG A 149 -15.46 -10.50 -0.63
C ARG A 149 -16.18 -9.96 -1.86
N ALA A 150 -15.46 -9.83 -2.97
CA ALA A 150 -16.01 -9.38 -4.24
C ALA A 150 -16.71 -10.56 -4.94
N THR A 151 -18.04 -10.47 -5.10
CA THR A 151 -18.83 -11.52 -5.77
C THR A 151 -18.77 -11.43 -7.29
N ALA A 152 -18.30 -10.31 -7.82
CA ALA A 152 -18.08 -10.07 -9.24
C ALA A 152 -16.68 -9.51 -9.47
N GLY A 153 -16.13 -9.76 -10.65
CA GLY A 153 -14.91 -9.11 -11.10
C GLY A 153 -15.20 -7.71 -11.63
N GLY A 154 -14.16 -6.90 -11.79
CA GLY A 154 -14.30 -5.55 -12.31
C GLY A 154 -13.16 -4.62 -11.95
N ARG A 155 -13.35 -3.36 -12.32
CA ARG A 155 -12.41 -2.25 -12.11
C ARG A 155 -12.95 -1.17 -11.17
N GLU A 156 -13.99 -1.49 -10.40
CA GLU A 156 -14.63 -0.51 -9.54
C GLU A 156 -13.87 -0.40 -8.22
N LEU A 157 -13.30 0.78 -7.98
CA LEU A 157 -12.79 1.20 -6.69
C LEU A 157 -13.30 2.62 -6.42
N ILE A 158 -14.16 2.80 -5.42
CA ILE A 158 -14.73 4.11 -5.08
C ILE A 158 -14.52 4.36 -3.59
N LEU A 159 -13.98 5.53 -3.25
CA LEU A 159 -14.01 6.04 -1.89
C LEU A 159 -14.95 7.24 -1.85
N ARG A 160 -15.76 7.32 -0.81
CA ARG A 160 -16.66 8.46 -0.58
C ARG A 160 -16.58 8.93 0.86
N ALA A 161 -16.37 10.22 1.05
CA ALA A 161 -16.42 10.86 2.36
C ALA A 161 -17.85 10.80 2.92
N VAL A 162 -18.01 10.30 4.14
CA VAL A 162 -19.32 10.14 4.81
C VAL A 162 -19.42 11.03 6.04
N GLU A 163 -18.37 11.08 6.85
CA GLU A 163 -18.33 11.87 8.07
C GLU A 163 -16.93 12.46 8.22
N ARG A 164 -16.88 13.74 8.57
CA ARG A 164 -15.64 14.45 8.86
C ARG A 164 -15.73 15.01 10.28
N GLY A 165 -15.23 14.25 11.25
CA GLY A 165 -15.07 14.71 12.63
C GLY A 165 -13.75 15.45 12.87
N GLN A 166 -12.77 15.30 11.99
CA GLN A 166 -11.45 15.95 12.09
C GLN A 166 -11.33 17.11 11.09
N PRO A 167 -10.29 17.97 11.14
CA PRO A 167 -10.17 19.11 10.21
C PRO A 167 -10.29 18.71 8.74
N TYR A 168 -9.72 17.56 8.36
CA TYR A 168 -9.82 17.00 7.02
C TYR A 168 -9.91 15.48 7.06
N ILE A 169 -10.39 14.91 5.96
CA ILE A 169 -10.18 13.52 5.62
C ILE A 169 -8.96 13.47 4.69
N ILE A 170 -7.95 12.69 5.06
CA ILE A 170 -6.75 12.50 4.23
C ILE A 170 -6.50 11.01 4.05
N VAL A 171 -6.35 10.61 2.80
CA VAL A 171 -5.96 9.27 2.38
C VAL A 171 -4.62 9.39 1.66
N ASP A 172 -3.63 8.64 2.15
CA ASP A 172 -2.27 8.60 1.61
C ASP A 172 -2.19 7.62 0.43
N GLN A 173 -2.18 6.33 0.74
CA GLN A 173 -2.11 5.25 -0.24
C GLN A 173 -3.11 4.15 0.11
N MET A 174 -3.34 3.25 -0.84
CA MET A 174 -4.11 2.03 -0.65
C MET A 174 -3.31 0.83 -1.15
N ARG A 175 -3.40 -0.29 -0.43
CA ARG A 175 -2.90 -1.59 -0.87
C ARG A 175 -4.03 -2.59 -0.97
N ILE A 176 -4.08 -3.35 -2.04
CA ILE A 176 -5.06 -4.42 -2.27
C ILE A 176 -4.31 -5.72 -2.51
N GLU A 177 -4.61 -6.74 -1.73
CA GLU A 177 -3.97 -8.06 -1.77
C GLU A 177 -5.03 -9.14 -1.95
N SER A 178 -4.86 -10.01 -2.97
CA SER A 178 -5.72 -11.21 -3.11
C SER A 178 -5.42 -12.20 -2.00
N LEU A 179 -6.44 -12.67 -1.28
CA LEU A 179 -6.27 -13.62 -0.17
C LEU A 179 -6.32 -15.08 -0.63
N ARG A 180 -7.05 -15.38 -1.71
CA ARG A 180 -7.16 -16.70 -2.36
C ARG A 180 -7.53 -16.57 -3.82
#